data_AF-A0A5K1B4Z3-F1
#
_entry.id   AF-A0A5K1B4Z3-F1
#
_cell.length_a   1.000
_cell.length_b   1.000
_cell.length_c   1.000
_cell.angle_alpha   90.00
_cell.angle_beta   90.00
_cell.angle_gamma   90.00
#
_symmetry.space_group_name_H-M   'P 1'
#
loop_
_entity.id
_entity.type
_entity.pdbx_description
1 polymer ?
#
loop_
_entity_poly.entity_id
_entity_poly.type
_entity_poly.pdbx_seq_one_letter_code
_entity_poly.pdbx_strand_id
1 'polypeptide(L)' 'ALQRISRPIVYSLSPGTHVTPAMAAKISSRVNMYRITGDDWDAWEHIKGHFNISRH' A
#
# COMPACT_ATOMS: atom_id res chain seq x y z
N ALA A 1 2.64 1.57 18.60
CA ALA A 1 1.64 0.73 19.31
C ALA A 1 1.93 -0.77 19.09
N LEU A 2 1.92 -1.26 17.84
CA LEU A 2 2.15 -2.68 17.53
C LEU A 2 3.50 -3.24 18.01
N GLN A 3 4.56 -2.41 18.06
CA GLN A 3 5.87 -2.83 18.60
C GLN A 3 5.89 -3.02 20.13
N ARG A 4 4.86 -2.56 20.84
CA ARG A 4 4.79 -2.59 22.32
C ARG A 4 4.04 -3.81 22.86
N ILE A 5 3.60 -4.72 21.99
CA ILE A 5 2.90 -5.95 22.38
C ILE A 5 3.75 -7.16 22.03
N SER A 6 3.71 -8.21 22.86
CA SER A 6 4.54 -9.42 22.70
C SER A 6 4.08 -10.36 21.58
N ARG A 7 3.14 -9.93 20.74
CA ARG A 7 2.59 -10.72 19.64
C ARG A 7 3.02 -10.09 18.31
N PRO A 8 3.73 -10.82 17.43
CA PRO A 8 3.96 -10.37 16.07
C PRO A 8 2.63 -10.15 15.34
N ILE A 9 2.43 -8.95 14.79
CA ILE A 9 1.25 -8.60 13.99
C ILE A 9 1.73 -8.11 12.63
N VAL A 10 1.19 -8.71 11.57
CA VAL A 10 1.36 -8.21 10.20
C VAL A 10 0.69 -6.85 10.10
N TYR A 11 1.47 -5.83 9.75
CA TYR A 11 0.97 -4.47 9.59
C TYR A 11 0.79 -4.13 8.11
N SER A 12 -0.47 -4.02 7.68
CA SER A 12 -0.88 -3.60 6.33
C SER A 12 -1.47 -2.19 6.38
N LEU A 13 -1.07 -1.32 5.45
CA LEU A 13 -1.51 0.08 5.37
C LEU A 13 -2.40 0.35 4.14
N SER A 14 -3.51 1.07 4.35
CA SER A 14 -4.51 1.47 3.32
C SER A 14 -5.12 2.84 3.67
N PRO A 15 -5.73 3.57 2.70
CA PRO A 15 -5.88 3.26 1.27
C PRO A 15 -4.64 3.64 0.44
N GLY A 16 -4.60 3.22 -0.83
CA GLY A 16 -3.53 3.52 -1.78
C GLY A 16 -3.90 4.55 -2.87
N THR A 17 -4.79 5.50 -2.59
CA THR A 17 -5.35 6.43 -3.61
C THR A 17 -4.39 7.54 -4.07
N HIS A 18 -3.38 7.88 -3.27
CA HIS A 18 -2.44 8.99 -3.54
C HIS A 18 -0.99 8.58 -3.30
N VAL A 19 -0.65 7.34 -3.65
CA VAL A 19 0.70 6.81 -3.40
C VAL A 19 1.72 7.47 -4.32
N THR A 20 2.92 7.69 -3.79
CA THR A 20 4.09 8.12 -4.55
C THR A 20 5.28 7.24 -4.16
N PRO A 21 6.29 7.06 -5.04
CA PRO A 21 7.51 6.34 -4.68
C PRO A 21 8.22 6.93 -3.45
N ALA A 22 8.18 8.26 -3.29
CA ALA A 22 8.72 8.94 -2.11
C ALA A 22 8.00 8.54 -0.81
N MET A 23 6.69 8.32 -0.84
CA MET A 23 5.96 7.78 0.32
C MET A 23 6.33 6.33 0.59
N ALA A 24 6.41 5.49 -0.45
CA ALA A 24 6.82 4.09 -0.32
C ALA A 24 8.20 3.96 0.34
N ALA A 25 9.17 4.79 -0.08
CA ALA A 25 10.51 4.83 0.51
C ALA A 25 10.50 5.21 2.01
N LYS A 26 9.58 6.09 2.44
CA LYS A 26 9.46 6.52 3.85
C LYS A 26 8.86 5.45 4.76
N ILE A 27 8.00 4.57 4.22
CA ILE A 27 7.24 3.60 5.03
C ILE A 27 7.74 2.16 4.91
N SER A 28 8.57 1.83 3.92
CA SER A 28 9.01 0.47 3.60
C SER A 28 9.64 -0.29 4.78
N SER A 29 10.33 0.42 5.69
CA SER A 29 10.94 -0.19 6.89
C SER A 29 9.98 -0.38 8.07
N ARG A 30 8.72 0.07 7.95
CA ARG A 30 7.75 0.14 9.06
C ARG A 30 6.52 -0.74 8.85
N VAL A 31 6.22 -1.12 7.62
CA VAL A 31 5.01 -1.88 7.26
C VAL A 31 5.42 -3.19 6.59
N ASN A 32 4.57 -4.21 6.72
CA ASN A 32 4.74 -5.45 5.96
C ASN A 32 4.17 -5.32 4.55
N MET A 33 3.07 -4.58 4.42
CA MET A 33 2.37 -4.33 3.16
C MET A 33 1.79 -2.92 3.15
N TYR A 34 1.69 -2.33 1.97
CA TYR A 34 0.95 -1.08 1.75
C TYR A 34 0.21 -1.19 0.43
N ARG A 35 -1.05 -0.72 0.40
CA ARG A 35 -1.84 -0.74 -0.83
C ARG A 35 -1.35 0.36 -1.78
N ILE A 36 -1.21 0.02 -3.06
CA ILE A 36 -0.74 0.94 -4.11
C ILE A 36 -1.87 1.51 -4.97
N THR A 37 -3.10 1.04 -4.75
CA THR A 37 -4.32 1.41 -5.49
C THR A 37 -5.43 1.87 -4.54
N GLY A 38 -6.50 2.44 -5.11
CA GLY A 38 -7.78 2.58 -4.42
C GLY A 38 -8.38 1.22 -4.04
N ASP A 39 -9.63 1.21 -3.60
CA ASP A 39 -10.35 -0.06 -3.52
C ASP A 39 -10.66 -0.54 -4.95
N ASP A 40 -10.30 -1.79 -5.23
CA ASP A 40 -10.62 -2.42 -6.50
C ASP A 40 -12.01 -3.07 -6.43
N TRP A 41 -12.69 -3.05 -7.57
CA TRP A 41 -14.00 -3.68 -7.76
C TRP A 41 -13.93 -4.52 -9.04
N ASP A 42 -15.00 -5.25 -9.34
CA ASP A 42 -15.15 -6.12 -10.51
C ASP A 42 -15.36 -5.33 -11.82
N ALA A 43 -14.52 -4.31 -12.03
CA ALA A 43 -14.50 -3.46 -13.20
C ALA A 43 -13.08 -3.40 -13.79
N TRP A 44 -12.99 -3.56 -15.11
CA TRP A 44 -11.71 -3.51 -15.83
C TRP A 44 -10.94 -2.20 -15.61
N GLU A 45 -11.65 -1.08 -15.47
CA GLU A 45 -11.03 0.23 -15.24
C GLU A 45 -10.22 0.28 -13.94
N HIS A 46 -10.59 -0.50 -12.92
CA HIS A 46 -9.83 -0.55 -11.66
C HIS A 46 -8.52 -1.33 -11.85
N ILE A 47 -8.52 -2.41 -12.63
CA ILE A 47 -7.32 -3.20 -12.94
C ILE A 47 -6.34 -2.42 -13.81
N LYS A 48 -6.84 -1.70 -14.82
CA LYS A 48 -5.99 -0.95 -15.77
C LYS A 48 -5.06 0.05 -15.08
N GLY A 49 -5.52 0.70 -14.00
CA GLY A 49 -4.73 1.65 -13.23
C GLY A 49 -3.50 1.05 -12.54
N HIS A 50 -3.51 -0.24 -12.22
CA HIS A 50 -2.43 -0.93 -11.50
C HIS A 50 -1.10 -0.87 -12.25
N PHE A 51 -1.17 -0.93 -13.58
CA PHE A 51 0.01 -1.01 -14.44
C PHE A 51 0.73 0.32 -14.62
N ASN A 52 0.20 1.43 -14.11
CA ASN A 52 0.75 2.77 -14.31
C ASN A 52 1.29 3.45 -13.04
N ILE A 53 1.32 2.75 -11.90
CA ILE A 53 1.63 3.37 -10.59
C ILE A 53 3.11 3.74 -10.44
N SER A 54 4.01 2.96 -11.02
CA SER A 54 5.47 3.16 -10.92
C SER A 54 6.14 3.38 -12.27
N ARG A 55 5.37 3.75 -13.30
CA ARG A 55 5.97 4.11 -14.59
C ARG A 55 6.62 5.48 -14.44
N HIS A 56 7.94 5.49 -14.56
CA HIS A 56 8.80 6.66 -14.65
C HIS A 56 9.22 6.85 -16.11
#